data_AF-A0A0Q6KSS7-F1
#
_entry.id   AF-A0A0Q6KSS7-F1
#
_cell.length_a   1.000
_cell.length_b   1.000
_cell.length_c   1.000
_cell.angle_alpha   90.00
_cell.angle_beta   90.00
_cell.angle_gamma   90.00
#
_symmetry.space_group_name_H-M   'P 1'
#
loop_
_entity.id
_entity.type
_entity.pdbx_description
1 polymer ?
#
loop_
_entity_poly.entity_id
_entity_poly.type
_entity_poly.pdbx_seq_one_letter_code
_entity_poly.pdbx_strand_id
1 'polypeptide(L)'
;MSAAVSRHELIRRAGRGRWQSMLVTRLALVYARVWRGTAHFDDEFSIFVCTGLRGGFGRGGTTFGGAYLTKGNTGRRVLRHEAVHADQWARFGLTFPFRYLAEETRHRGAANKYEIQAGLADGGYRKPG
;
A
#
# COMPACT_ATOMS: atom_id res chain seq x y z
N MET A 1 -17.67 11.76 -24.82
CA MET A 1 -16.88 12.45 -23.78
C MET A 1 -16.82 11.52 -22.58
N SER A 2 -15.66 10.93 -22.26
CA SER A 2 -15.53 10.06 -21.09
C SER A 2 -15.61 10.92 -19.83
N ALA A 3 -16.57 10.66 -18.94
CA ALA A 3 -16.63 11.36 -17.67
C ALA A 3 -15.39 10.99 -16.85
N ALA A 4 -14.58 11.99 -16.46
CA ALA A 4 -13.44 11.74 -15.60
C ALA A 4 -13.90 11.01 -14.33
N VAL A 5 -13.30 9.85 -14.04
CA VAL A 5 -13.65 9.04 -12.86
C VAL A 5 -13.46 9.90 -11.61
N SER A 6 -14.50 10.01 -10.78
CA SER A 6 -14.45 10.88 -9.61
C SER A 6 -13.38 10.40 -8.63
N ARG A 7 -12.74 11.35 -7.93
CA ARG A 7 -11.75 11.02 -6.88
C ARG A 7 -12.34 10.14 -5.78
N HIS A 8 -13.64 10.28 -5.50
CA HIS A 8 -14.36 9.42 -4.57
C HIS A 8 -14.36 7.96 -5.03
N GLU A 9 -14.61 7.72 -6.32
CA GLU A 9 -14.61 6.37 -6.89
C GLU A 9 -13.23 5.74 -6.85
N LEU A 10 -12.18 6.50 -7.17
CA LEU A 10 -10.81 6.03 -7.06
C LEU A 10 -10.45 5.64 -5.62
N ILE A 11 -10.85 6.45 -4.64
CA ILE A 11 -10.67 6.12 -3.21
C ILE A 11 -11.47 4.87 -2.83
N ARG A 12 -12.68 4.69 -3.35
CA ARG A 12 -13.49 3.48 -3.11
C ARG A 12 -12.80 2.24 -3.67
N ARG A 13 -12.28 2.30 -4.91
CA ARG A 13 -11.51 1.21 -5.55
C ARG A 13 -10.24 0.90 -4.75
N ALA A 14 -9.45 1.92 -4.40
CA ALA A 14 -8.26 1.79 -3.55
C ALA A 14 -8.57 1.15 -2.20
N GLY A 15 -9.62 1.61 -1.52
CA GLY A 15 -10.03 1.06 -0.23
C GLY A 15 -10.81 -0.25 -0.30
N ARG A 16 -10.96 -0.87 -1.49
CA ARG A 16 -11.77 -2.07 -1.72
C ARG A 16 -13.21 -1.94 -1.20
N GLY A 17 -13.77 -0.74 -1.27
CA GLY A 17 -15.11 -0.41 -0.75
C GLY A 17 -15.24 -0.43 0.78
N ARG A 18 -14.14 -0.62 1.53
CA ARG A 18 -14.17 -0.67 3.00
C ARG A 18 -13.91 0.70 3.60
N TRP A 19 -14.83 1.20 4.44
CA TRP A 19 -14.77 2.56 4.95
C TRP A 19 -13.50 2.86 5.76
N GLN A 20 -13.01 1.91 6.57
CA GLN A 20 -11.76 2.08 7.33
C GLN A 20 -10.57 2.24 6.36
N SER A 21 -10.49 1.37 5.35
CA SER A 21 -9.41 1.44 4.34
C SER A 21 -9.51 2.72 3.52
N MET A 22 -10.72 3.16 3.14
CA MET A 22 -10.94 4.43 2.45
C MET A 22 -10.52 5.64 3.30
N LEU A 23 -10.82 5.64 4.61
CA LEU A 23 -10.39 6.68 5.53
C LEU A 23 -8.86 6.75 5.62
N VAL A 24 -8.21 5.61 5.84
CA VAL A 24 -6.74 5.53 5.89
C VAL A 24 -6.12 5.96 4.56
N THR A 25 -6.71 5.55 3.43
CA THR A 25 -6.28 5.99 2.08
C THR A 25 -6.31 7.51 1.96
N ARG A 26 -7.39 8.17 2.41
CA ARG A 26 -7.49 9.64 2.39
C ARG A 26 -6.40 10.28 3.23
N LEU A 27 -6.18 9.79 4.45
CA LEU A 27 -5.15 10.30 5.35
C LEU A 27 -3.75 10.12 4.74
N ALA A 28 -3.46 8.97 4.14
CA ALA A 28 -2.20 8.68 3.47
C ALA A 28 -1.95 9.61 2.27
N LEU A 29 -2.99 9.94 1.49
CA LEU A 29 -2.91 10.91 0.40
C LEU A 29 -2.65 12.34 0.88
N VAL A 30 -3.29 12.75 1.99
CA VAL A 30 -3.02 14.05 2.63
C VAL A 30 -1.59 14.09 3.14
N TYR A 31 -1.14 13.02 3.81
CA TYR A 31 0.23 12.88 4.29
C TYR A 31 1.24 13.01 3.14
N ALA A 32 1.06 12.27 2.04
CA ALA A 32 1.92 12.36 0.87
C ALA A 32 2.02 13.80 0.33
N ARG A 33 0.89 14.53 0.28
CA ARG A 33 0.85 15.94 -0.15
C ARG A 33 1.60 16.87 0.81
N VAL A 34 1.44 16.70 2.12
CA VAL A 34 2.19 17.47 3.14
C VAL A 34 3.70 17.26 2.98
N TRP A 35 4.10 16.04 2.63
CA TRP A 35 5.50 15.68 2.35
C TRP A 35 5.97 16.03 0.93
N ARG A 36 5.19 16.84 0.18
CA ARG A 36 5.48 17.27 -1.20
C ARG A 36 5.66 16.11 -2.19
N GLY A 37 5.10 14.95 -1.90
CA GLY A 37 5.01 13.83 -2.82
C GLY A 37 3.94 14.05 -3.88
N THR A 38 4.02 13.27 -4.95
CA THR A 38 2.97 13.17 -5.98
C THR A 38 2.20 11.88 -5.79
N ALA A 39 0.93 11.85 -6.19
CA ALA A 39 0.10 10.66 -6.13
C ALA A 39 -0.60 10.45 -7.46
N HIS A 40 -0.46 9.26 -8.03
CA HIS A 40 -1.23 8.81 -9.19
C HIS A 40 -2.01 7.54 -8.81
N PHE A 41 -3.09 7.28 -9.54
CA PHE A 41 -3.86 6.06 -9.37
C PHE A 41 -3.36 5.04 -10.39
N ASP A 42 -3.08 3.83 -9.92
CA ASP A 42 -2.74 2.68 -10.75
C ASP A 42 -4.02 1.88 -11.01
N ASP A 43 -4.45 1.81 -12.27
CA ASP A 43 -5.69 1.12 -12.65
C ASP A 43 -5.56 -0.40 -12.62
N GLU A 44 -4.37 -0.95 -12.86
CA GLU A 44 -4.11 -2.41 -12.90
C GLU A 44 -4.33 -3.03 -11.52
N PHE A 45 -3.76 -2.42 -10.49
CA PHE A 45 -3.80 -2.90 -9.11
C PHE A 45 -4.80 -2.15 -8.22
N SER A 46 -5.45 -1.13 -8.78
CA SER A 46 -6.42 -0.28 -8.11
C SER A 46 -5.88 0.27 -6.78
N ILE A 47 -4.69 0.86 -6.80
CA ILE A 47 -4.07 1.51 -5.63
C ILE A 47 -3.58 2.91 -6.00
N PHE A 48 -3.43 3.78 -5.01
CA PHE A 48 -2.68 5.02 -5.21
C PHE A 48 -1.19 4.78 -4.99
N VAL A 49 -0.38 5.27 -5.91
CA VAL A 49 1.08 5.21 -5.83
C VAL A 49 1.59 6.62 -5.55
N CYS A 50 2.07 6.81 -4.32
CA CYS A 50 2.60 8.08 -3.81
C CYS A 50 4.13 8.07 -3.88
N THR A 51 4.73 8.92 -4.70
CA THR A 51 6.19 8.97 -4.93
C THR A 51 6.81 10.31 -4.53
N GLY A 52 8.14 10.36 -4.46
CA GLY A 52 8.88 11.58 -4.09
C GLY A 52 8.92 11.87 -2.59
N LEU A 53 8.42 10.95 -1.76
CA LEU A 53 8.51 11.09 -0.31
C LEU A 53 9.97 10.92 0.15
N ARG A 54 10.41 11.78 1.07
CA ARG A 54 11.78 11.75 1.65
C ARG A 54 11.88 10.86 2.90
N GLY A 55 10.75 10.42 3.45
CA GLY A 55 10.63 9.59 4.65
C GLY A 55 9.15 9.24 4.91
N GLY A 56 8.85 8.63 6.06
CA GLY A 56 7.48 8.26 6.43
C GLY A 56 7.01 6.89 5.93
N PHE A 57 7.91 6.08 5.39
CA PHE A 57 7.69 4.72 4.93
C PHE A 57 8.91 3.86 5.30
N GLY A 58 8.70 2.56 5.50
CA GLY A 58 9.76 1.57 5.75
C GLY A 58 10.27 0.91 4.46
N ARG A 59 11.43 0.24 4.52
CA ARG A 59 11.90 -0.80 3.57
C ARG A 59 11.63 -0.58 2.06
N GLY A 60 11.75 0.66 1.58
CA GLY A 60 11.53 1.00 0.17
C GLY A 60 10.10 1.44 -0.19
N GLY A 61 9.13 1.19 0.67
CA GLY A 61 7.78 1.73 0.61
C GLY A 61 6.83 1.11 1.65
N THR A 62 5.66 1.71 1.85
CA THR A 62 4.67 1.20 2.81
C THR A 62 3.26 1.52 2.35
N THR A 63 2.39 0.52 2.41
CA THR A 63 0.96 0.69 2.09
C THR A 63 0.13 1.04 3.32
N PHE A 64 -0.67 2.09 3.20
CA PHE A 64 -1.66 2.53 4.18
C PHE A 64 -3.03 2.59 3.50
N GLY A 65 -3.95 1.70 3.91
CA GLY A 65 -5.21 1.55 3.20
C GLY A 65 -4.93 1.04 1.78
N GLY A 66 -5.42 1.75 0.77
CA GLY A 66 -5.10 1.53 -0.64
C GLY A 66 -4.08 2.51 -1.22
N ALA A 67 -3.25 3.15 -0.39
CA ALA A 67 -2.20 4.07 -0.85
C ALA A 67 -0.82 3.55 -0.46
N TYR A 68 0.02 3.33 -1.46
CA TYR A 68 1.41 2.92 -1.33
C TYR A 68 2.34 4.13 -1.37
N LEU A 69 3.11 4.33 -0.31
CA LEU A 69 4.02 5.47 -0.12
C LEU A 69 5.46 5.02 -0.33
N THR A 70 6.19 5.68 -1.24
CA THR A 70 7.58 5.35 -1.54
C THR A 70 8.39 6.59 -1.96
N LYS A 71 9.72 6.47 -1.96
CA LYS A 71 10.60 7.43 -2.65
C LYS A 71 10.44 7.31 -4.17
N GLY A 72 10.32 6.08 -4.69
CA GLY A 72 10.27 5.83 -6.14
C GLY A 72 10.26 4.36 -6.57
N ASN A 73 10.11 3.40 -5.65
CA ASN A 73 10.04 1.99 -6.00
C ASN A 73 8.65 1.66 -6.58
N THR A 74 8.51 1.77 -7.89
CA THR A 74 7.21 1.74 -8.61
C THR A 74 7.12 0.64 -9.67
N GLY A 75 8.04 -0.34 -9.63
CA GLY A 75 8.00 -1.46 -10.56
C GLY A 75 6.71 -2.27 -10.44
N ARG A 76 6.16 -2.73 -11.57
CA ARG A 76 4.90 -3.51 -11.62
C ARG A 76 4.83 -4.64 -10.59
N ARG A 77 5.95 -5.34 -10.36
CA ARG A 77 6.03 -6.42 -9.36
C ARG A 77 5.80 -5.92 -7.94
N VAL A 78 6.44 -4.82 -7.53
CA VAL A 78 6.19 -4.28 -6.19
C VAL A 78 4.77 -3.74 -6.10
N LEU A 79 4.21 -3.13 -7.15
CA LEU A 79 2.81 -2.68 -7.12
C LEU A 79 1.84 -3.85 -6.93
N ARG A 80 2.09 -5.01 -7.54
CA ARG A 80 1.34 -6.24 -7.29
C ARG A 80 1.44 -6.70 -5.83
N HIS A 81 2.63 -6.63 -5.23
CA HIS A 81 2.83 -6.95 -3.82
C HIS A 81 2.05 -6.00 -2.90
N GLU A 82 2.15 -4.70 -3.14
CA GLU A 82 1.48 -3.66 -2.35
C GLU A 82 -0.05 -3.70 -2.51
N ALA A 83 -0.56 -4.16 -3.65
CA ALA A 83 -1.98 -4.42 -3.85
C ALA A 83 -2.54 -5.45 -2.86
N VAL A 84 -1.75 -6.46 -2.49
CA VAL A 84 -2.14 -7.45 -1.49
C VAL A 84 -2.14 -6.84 -0.09
N HIS A 85 -1.23 -5.92 0.22
CA HIS A 85 -1.31 -5.14 1.46
C HIS A 85 -2.55 -4.26 1.51
N ALA A 86 -2.99 -3.69 0.38
CA ALA A 86 -4.26 -2.98 0.31
C ALA A 86 -5.46 -3.90 0.57
N ASP A 87 -5.44 -5.14 0.09
CA ASP A 87 -6.44 -6.15 0.41
C ASP A 87 -6.42 -6.53 1.91
N GLN A 88 -5.23 -6.65 2.50
CA GLN A 88 -5.08 -6.91 3.94
C GLN A 88 -5.60 -5.75 4.79
N TRP A 89 -5.36 -4.50 4.39
CA TRP A 89 -5.97 -3.31 4.99
C TRP A 89 -7.48 -3.33 4.89
N ALA A 90 -8.05 -3.71 3.74
CA ALA A 90 -9.49 -3.86 3.59
C ALA A 90 -10.06 -4.98 4.47
N ARG A 91 -9.31 -6.08 4.66
CA ARG A 91 -9.72 -7.22 5.47
C ARG A 91 -9.66 -6.95 6.97
N PHE A 92 -8.58 -6.34 7.46
CA PHE A 92 -8.31 -6.18 8.90
C PHE A 92 -8.54 -4.76 9.42
N GLY A 93 -8.75 -3.79 8.52
CA GLY A 93 -9.02 -2.40 8.87
C GLY A 93 -7.93 -1.80 9.75
N LEU A 94 -8.34 -1.00 10.73
CA LEU A 94 -7.44 -0.31 11.67
C LEU A 94 -6.62 -1.27 12.57
N THR A 95 -7.00 -2.55 12.63
CA THR A 95 -6.22 -3.54 13.40
C THR A 95 -4.98 -4.03 12.64
N PHE A 96 -4.91 -3.80 11.32
CA PHE A 96 -3.86 -4.37 10.48
C PHE A 96 -2.43 -4.00 10.92
N PRO A 97 -2.09 -2.73 11.22
CA PRO A 97 -0.72 -2.38 11.63
C PRO A 97 -0.27 -3.14 12.88
N PHE A 98 -1.16 -3.33 13.86
CA PHE A 98 -0.86 -4.06 15.08
C PHE A 98 -0.64 -5.55 14.80
N ARG A 99 -1.46 -6.14 13.93
CA ARG A 99 -1.31 -7.54 13.53
C ARG A 99 -0.01 -7.76 12.74
N TYR A 100 0.31 -6.84 11.83
CA TYR A 100 1.56 -6.87 11.07
C TYR A 100 2.75 -6.77 12.00
N LEU A 101 2.76 -5.80 12.94
CA LEU A 101 3.86 -5.61 13.88
C LEU A 101 4.02 -6.80 14.84
N ALA A 102 2.91 -7.36 15.35
CA ALA A 102 2.96 -8.55 16.20
C ALA A 102 3.51 -9.77 15.45
N GLU A 103 3.25 -9.88 14.15
CA GLU A 103 3.85 -10.92 13.31
C GLU A 103 5.32 -10.62 13.02
N GLU A 104 5.66 -9.39 12.63
CA GLU A 104 7.01 -8.95 12.29
C GLU A 104 7.97 -9.11 13.48
N THR A 105 7.52 -8.88 14.71
CA THR A 105 8.34 -9.08 15.91
C THR A 105 8.69 -10.54 16.17
N ARG A 106 7.86 -11.50 15.72
CA ARG A 106 8.07 -12.95 15.89
C ARG A 106 8.72 -13.59 14.67
N HIS A 107 8.33 -13.15 13.48
CA HIS A 107 8.73 -13.67 12.19
C HIS A 107 9.12 -12.50 11.28
N ARG A 108 10.40 -12.10 11.35
CA ARG A 108 10.89 -10.88 10.71
C ARG A 108 10.97 -11.02 9.19
N GLY A 109 10.62 -9.95 8.46
CA GLY A 109 10.81 -9.83 7.01
C GLY A 109 10.20 -11.00 6.23
N ALA A 110 11.03 -11.79 5.54
CA ALA A 110 10.56 -12.88 4.68
C ALA A 110 9.81 -14.01 5.42
N ALA A 111 9.95 -14.09 6.75
CA ALA A 111 9.18 -15.04 7.57
C ALA A 111 7.78 -14.51 7.95
N ASN A 112 7.51 -13.21 7.78
CA ASN A 112 6.24 -12.61 8.12
C ASN A 112 5.14 -13.12 7.19
N LYS A 113 4.09 -13.74 7.74
CA LYS A 113 3.01 -14.33 6.91
C LYS A 113 2.31 -13.32 6.00
N TYR A 114 2.27 -12.04 6.37
CA TYR A 114 1.66 -11.00 5.55
C TYR A 114 2.52 -10.67 4.33
N GLU A 115 3.85 -10.71 4.47
CA GLU A 115 4.84 -10.57 3.39
C GLU A 115 4.83 -11.81 2.48
N ILE A 116 4.70 -13.00 3.07
CA ILE A 116 4.55 -14.26 2.31
C ILE A 116 3.30 -14.21 1.44
N GLN A 117 2.16 -13.83 2.03
CA GLN A 117 0.90 -13.68 1.29
C GLN A 117 1.00 -12.62 0.19
N ALA A 118 1.70 -11.51 0.45
CA ALA A 118 1.93 -10.45 -0.54
C ALA A 118 2.92 -10.84 -1.66
N GLY A 119 3.55 -12.01 -1.56
CA GLY A 119 4.49 -12.50 -2.55
C GLY A 119 5.89 -11.92 -2.33
N LEU A 120 6.72 -12.69 -1.63
CA LEU A 120 8.08 -12.33 -1.26
C LEU A 120 8.93 -11.85 -2.45
N ALA A 121 8.91 -12.59 -3.55
CA ALA A 121 9.72 -12.27 -4.71
C ALA A 121 9.35 -10.89 -5.27
N ASP A 122 8.07 -10.55 -5.25
CA ASP A 122 7.53 -9.29 -5.79
C ASP A 122 7.82 -8.10 -4.87
N GLY A 123 7.86 -8.34 -3.55
CA GLY A 123 8.35 -7.39 -2.55
C GLY A 123 9.88 -7.24 -2.51
N GLY A 124 10.62 -7.95 -3.38
CA GLY A 124 12.07 -7.84 -3.48
C GLY A 124 12.85 -8.71 -2.48
N TYR A 125 12.18 -9.60 -1.75
CA TYR A 125 12.87 -10.59 -0.94
C TYR A 125 13.50 -11.66 -1.84
N ARG A 126 14.80 -11.88 -1.67
CA ARG A 126 15.50 -13.00 -2.32
C ARG A 126 15.15 -14.28 -1.56
N LYS A 127 14.85 -15.36 -2.30
CA LYS A 127 14.96 -16.70 -1.71
C LYS A 127 16.43 -16.88 -1.29
N PRO A 128 16.73 -17.53 -0.16
CA PRO A 128 18.07 -18.08 0.03
C PRO A 128 18.37 -18.94 -1.21
N GLY A 129 19.49 -18.65 -1.87
CA GLY A 129 20.03 -19.54 -2.90
C GLY A 129 20.54 -20.83 -2.28
#